data_AF-A0A5P8M830-F1
#
_entry.id   AF-A0A5P8M830-F1
#
_cell.length_a   1.000
_cell.length_b   1.000
_cell.length_c   1.000
_cell.angle_alpha   90.00
_cell.angle_beta   90.00
_cell.angle_gamma   90.00
#
_symmetry.space_group_name_H-M   'P 1'
#
loop_
_entity.id
_entity.type
_entity.pdbx_description
1 polymer ?
#
loop_
_entity_poly.entity_id
_entity_poly.type
_entity_poly.pdbx_seq_one_letter_code
_entity_poly.pdbx_strand_id
1 'polypeptide(L)'
;MKKTRRVVVASLIALLVILGGIVGGVTYYRHAAQPVVRDRVARVRTRANSSTSRQASSQPKPRKNVVQAAVTSDRIPLSKWQKQSTPVQLPILMYHDIGQGNTLMMPADQLKNQLTWLKQAGYYELTPAEAYTVLSENKVPQAKIVWITFDDGYRSMYTTGLPLFKATNSRVTINEISGSVGSNWNLTAEMIKTMQQNNVDFASHTVSHLELNKLPNARQQMELTNSRQTLAQITGTAPNTIAYPVGRYNVVTLQYAKAAGYQMGLTTTPGLAAASQGMYALHRVRVNPGQTQAGFLNLVQHGY
;
A
#
# COMPACT_ATOMS: atom_id res chain seq x y z
N MET A 1 -17.75 21.61 38.02
CA MET A 1 -17.36 22.20 36.71
C MET A 1 -15.87 21.96 36.40
N LYS A 2 -15.44 20.75 35.98
CA LYS A 2 -14.02 20.48 35.59
C LYS A 2 -13.82 19.34 34.56
N LYS A 3 -14.84 18.94 33.79
CA LYS A 3 -14.72 17.86 32.78
C LYS A 3 -14.79 18.29 31.31
N THR A 4 -15.18 19.53 31.01
CA THR A 4 -15.45 19.96 29.62
C THR A 4 -14.27 20.62 28.89
N ARG A 5 -13.15 20.92 29.58
CA ARG A 5 -12.00 21.64 28.96
C ARG A 5 -10.93 20.75 28.30
N ARG A 6 -10.92 19.43 28.54
CA ARG A 6 -9.87 18.54 27.97
C ARG A 6 -10.16 18.04 26.56
N VAL A 7 -11.43 18.01 26.14
CA VAL A 7 -11.82 17.52 24.79
C VAL A 7 -11.65 18.60 23.71
N VAL A 8 -11.72 19.89 24.08
CA VAL A 8 -11.61 21.01 23.12
C VAL A 8 -10.15 21.25 22.68
N VAL A 9 -9.16 20.97 23.54
CA VAL A 9 -7.75 21.21 23.22
C VAL A 9 -7.16 20.16 22.26
N ALA A 10 -7.61 18.89 22.35
CA ALA A 10 -7.17 17.84 21.44
C ALA A 10 -7.68 18.03 19.99
N SER A 11 -8.83 18.70 19.82
CA SER A 11 -9.44 18.95 18.51
C SER A 11 -8.77 20.11 17.75
N LEU A 12 -8.16 21.07 18.46
CA LEU A 12 -7.47 22.22 17.86
C LEU A 12 -6.08 21.87 17.34
N ILE A 13 -5.39 20.90 17.95
CA ILE A 13 -4.05 20.46 17.51
C ILE A 13 -4.14 19.65 16.20
N ALA A 14 -5.19 18.82 16.04
CA ALA A 14 -5.46 18.13 14.79
C ALA A 14 -5.79 19.10 13.64
N LEU A 15 -6.47 20.21 13.93
CA LEU A 15 -6.84 21.21 12.92
C LEU A 15 -5.63 22.04 12.42
N LEU A 16 -4.64 22.30 13.29
CA LEU A 16 -3.45 23.10 12.94
C LEU A 16 -2.45 22.33 12.06
N VAL A 17 -2.36 21.01 12.19
CA VAL A 17 -1.54 20.17 11.30
C VAL A 17 -2.15 20.09 9.89
N ILE A 18 -3.49 20.15 9.79
CA ILE A 18 -4.22 20.14 8.51
C ILE A 18 -4.04 21.47 7.74
N LEU A 19 -4.04 22.62 8.42
CA LEU A 19 -3.87 23.92 7.76
C LEU A 19 -2.43 24.21 7.30
N GLY A 20 -1.42 23.75 8.06
CA GLY A 20 -0.01 23.92 7.67
C GLY A 20 0.36 23.19 6.36
N GLY A 21 -0.23 22.01 6.13
CA GLY A 21 -0.03 21.24 4.89
C GLY A 21 -0.71 21.85 3.66
N ILE A 22 -1.85 22.52 3.83
CA ILE A 22 -2.62 23.11 2.72
C ILE A 22 -1.88 24.33 2.12
N VAL A 23 -1.27 25.18 2.95
CA VAL A 23 -0.57 26.39 2.47
C VAL A 23 0.80 26.06 1.86
N GLY A 24 1.53 25.08 2.42
CA GLY A 24 2.82 24.62 1.89
C GLY A 24 2.69 23.81 0.59
N GLY A 25 1.65 22.98 0.46
CA GLY A 25 1.43 22.16 -0.73
C GLY A 25 1.01 22.97 -1.97
N VAL A 26 0.18 24.00 -1.79
CA VAL A 26 -0.29 24.85 -2.91
C VAL A 26 0.81 25.77 -3.45
N THR A 27 1.73 26.22 -2.60
CA THR A 27 2.86 27.08 -3.02
C THR A 27 3.96 26.29 -3.74
N TYR A 28 4.26 25.07 -3.29
CA TYR A 28 5.24 24.20 -3.95
C TYR A 28 4.82 23.79 -5.38
N TYR A 29 3.54 23.44 -5.58
CA TYR A 29 3.04 23.03 -6.89
C TYR A 29 2.96 24.17 -7.92
N ARG A 30 2.88 25.44 -7.50
CA ARG A 30 2.88 26.59 -8.42
C ARG A 30 4.28 26.96 -8.93
N HIS A 31 5.35 26.49 -8.29
CA HIS A 31 6.72 26.78 -8.73
C HIS A 31 7.40 25.65 -9.50
N ALA A 32 6.90 24.41 -9.42
CA ALA A 32 7.48 23.26 -10.13
C ALA A 32 6.99 23.10 -11.59
N ALA A 33 6.05 23.92 -12.07
CA ALA A 33 5.47 23.84 -13.41
C ALA A 33 5.89 25.02 -14.31
N GLN A 34 7.13 25.03 -14.77
CA GLN A 34 7.60 25.85 -15.90
C GLN A 34 8.55 24.99 -16.74
N PRO A 35 8.21 24.63 -18.00
CA PRO A 35 9.15 23.91 -18.86
C PRO A 35 10.15 24.90 -19.46
N VAL A 36 11.44 24.73 -19.13
CA VAL A 36 12.54 25.41 -19.82
C VAL A 36 12.72 24.78 -21.19
N VAL A 37 12.15 25.40 -22.22
CA VAL A 37 12.51 25.16 -23.62
C VAL A 37 13.81 25.91 -23.89
N ARG A 38 14.90 25.18 -24.18
CA ARG A 38 16.12 25.76 -24.76
C ARG A 38 16.37 25.14 -26.12
N ASP A 39 16.13 25.94 -27.14
CA ASP A 39 16.55 25.70 -28.51
C ASP A 39 18.06 25.48 -28.58
N ARG A 40 18.49 24.47 -29.35
CA ARG A 40 19.88 24.35 -29.79
C ARG A 40 19.90 24.14 -31.30
N VAL A 41 20.07 25.25 -32.01
CA VAL A 41 20.39 25.30 -33.44
C VAL A 41 21.83 24.83 -33.67
N ALA A 42 22.00 24.08 -34.76
CA ALA A 42 23.21 23.43 -35.23
C ALA A 42 24.39 24.38 -35.51
N ARG A 43 25.61 23.82 -35.43
CA ARG A 43 26.75 24.29 -36.23
C ARG A 43 27.63 23.11 -36.63
N VAL A 44 27.56 22.76 -37.92
CA VAL A 44 28.47 21.87 -38.62
C VAL A 44 29.77 22.62 -38.90
N ARG A 45 30.92 22.04 -38.55
CA ARG A 45 32.19 22.34 -39.20
C ARG A 45 33.00 21.06 -39.37
N THR A 46 33.38 20.86 -40.63
CA THR A 46 34.24 19.84 -41.22
C THR A 46 35.68 19.92 -40.71
N ARG A 47 36.34 18.77 -40.52
CA ARG A 47 37.69 18.51 -41.05
C ARG A 47 38.03 17.02 -40.99
N ALA A 48 38.44 16.50 -42.15
CA ALA A 48 38.99 15.18 -42.35
C ALA A 48 40.44 15.13 -41.84
N ASN A 49 40.86 13.99 -41.28
CA ASN A 49 42.08 13.32 -41.71
C ASN A 49 42.13 11.86 -41.23
N SER A 50 42.69 11.06 -42.12
CA SER A 50 42.84 9.60 -42.16
C SER A 50 43.78 9.01 -41.11
N SER A 51 43.46 7.81 -40.61
CA SER A 51 44.43 6.71 -40.55
C SER A 51 43.73 5.36 -40.37
N THR A 52 44.25 4.40 -41.12
CA THR A 52 43.78 3.03 -41.31
C THR A 52 44.13 2.17 -40.10
N SER A 53 43.15 1.47 -39.54
CA SER A 53 43.37 0.34 -38.63
C SER A 53 42.21 -0.64 -38.76
N ARG A 54 42.50 -1.83 -39.31
CA ARG A 54 41.58 -2.97 -39.33
C ARG A 54 41.44 -3.48 -37.90
N GLN A 55 40.24 -3.47 -37.36
CA GLN A 55 39.90 -4.32 -36.21
C GLN A 55 38.50 -4.91 -36.36
N ALA A 56 38.47 -6.23 -36.22
CA ALA A 56 37.34 -7.10 -36.49
C ALA A 56 36.12 -6.79 -35.63
N SER A 57 34.95 -6.94 -36.24
CA SER A 57 33.65 -6.75 -35.61
C SER A 57 33.43 -7.78 -34.49
N SER A 58 33.12 -7.32 -33.29
CA SER A 58 32.37 -8.12 -32.32
C SER A 58 31.30 -7.22 -31.69
N GLN A 59 30.07 -7.35 -32.17
CA GLN A 59 28.91 -6.73 -31.55
C GLN A 59 28.71 -7.34 -30.15
N PRO A 60 28.60 -6.54 -29.08
CA PRO A 60 28.11 -7.06 -27.81
C PRO A 60 26.61 -7.31 -27.96
N LYS A 61 26.20 -8.58 -27.87
CA LYS A 61 24.78 -8.97 -27.76
C LYS A 61 24.13 -8.23 -26.59
N PRO A 62 22.85 -7.81 -26.70
CA PRO A 62 22.15 -7.18 -25.59
C PRO A 62 22.05 -8.17 -24.42
N ARG A 63 22.71 -7.85 -23.30
CA ARG A 63 22.53 -8.57 -22.04
C ARG A 63 21.08 -8.36 -21.61
N LYS A 64 20.27 -9.41 -21.71
CA LYS A 64 18.99 -9.51 -20.99
C LYS A 64 19.31 -9.55 -19.50
N ASN A 65 19.49 -8.39 -18.88
CA ASN A 65 19.37 -8.28 -17.43
C ASN A 65 17.88 -8.38 -17.09
N VAL A 66 17.36 -9.61 -17.11
CA VAL A 66 16.19 -9.95 -16.33
C VAL A 66 16.66 -9.83 -14.88
N VAL A 67 16.36 -8.69 -14.24
CA VAL A 67 16.44 -8.58 -12.79
C VAL A 67 15.34 -9.47 -12.26
N GLN A 68 15.64 -10.76 -12.14
CA GLN A 68 14.77 -11.73 -11.51
C GLN A 68 14.93 -11.48 -10.01
N ALA A 69 14.05 -10.63 -9.47
CA ALA A 69 13.93 -10.47 -8.04
C ALA A 69 13.73 -11.87 -7.44
N ALA A 70 14.66 -12.30 -6.60
CA ALA A 70 14.54 -13.55 -5.86
C ALA A 70 13.42 -13.39 -4.83
N VAL A 71 12.18 -13.61 -5.28
CA VAL A 71 11.01 -13.78 -4.42
C VAL A 71 11.08 -15.19 -3.88
N THR A 72 11.05 -15.33 -2.56
CA THR A 72 11.11 -16.62 -1.87
C THR A 72 10.01 -17.55 -2.38
N SER A 73 10.41 -18.78 -2.71
CA SER A 73 9.68 -19.80 -3.46
C SER A 73 8.56 -20.52 -2.67
N ASP A 74 8.07 -19.93 -1.57
CA ASP A 74 7.11 -20.57 -0.66
C ASP A 74 5.64 -20.37 -1.09
N ARG A 75 5.45 -19.88 -2.32
CA ARG A 75 4.14 -19.54 -2.87
C ARG A 75 3.51 -20.76 -3.50
N ILE A 76 2.25 -21.04 -3.17
CA ILE A 76 1.53 -22.19 -3.70
C ILE A 76 1.01 -21.78 -5.09
N PRO A 77 1.40 -22.49 -6.18
CA PRO A 77 0.92 -22.18 -7.53
C PRO A 77 -0.61 -22.17 -7.61
N LEU A 78 -1.20 -21.25 -8.37
CA LEU A 78 -2.66 -21.12 -8.51
C LEU A 78 -3.33 -22.42 -8.97
N SER A 79 -2.63 -23.27 -9.72
CA SER A 79 -3.12 -24.59 -10.15
C SER A 79 -3.36 -25.57 -8.99
N LYS A 80 -2.75 -25.34 -7.82
CA LYS A 80 -2.95 -26.16 -6.61
C LYS A 80 -4.02 -25.60 -5.67
N TRP A 81 -4.56 -24.42 -5.95
CA TRP A 81 -5.56 -23.78 -5.11
C TRP A 81 -6.89 -24.52 -5.20
N GLN A 82 -7.56 -24.63 -4.06
CA GLN A 82 -8.76 -25.43 -3.92
C GLN A 82 -10.01 -24.55 -3.97
N LYS A 83 -10.91 -24.83 -4.91
CA LYS A 83 -12.23 -24.21 -4.97
C LYS A 83 -13.02 -24.60 -3.72
N GLN A 84 -13.64 -23.62 -3.06
CA GLN A 84 -14.46 -23.85 -1.88
C GLN A 84 -15.95 -24.00 -2.28
N SER A 85 -16.67 -24.83 -1.54
CA SER A 85 -18.12 -25.07 -1.73
C SER A 85 -18.98 -23.96 -1.12
N THR A 86 -18.47 -23.25 -0.12
CA THR A 86 -19.10 -22.08 0.50
C THR A 86 -18.30 -20.81 0.19
N PRO A 87 -18.93 -19.62 0.22
CA PRO A 87 -18.22 -18.36 0.08
C PRO A 87 -17.11 -18.20 1.13
N VAL A 88 -15.89 -17.95 0.69
CA VAL A 88 -14.75 -17.71 1.57
C VAL A 88 -14.94 -16.40 2.35
N GLN A 89 -14.64 -16.46 3.64
CA GLN A 89 -14.47 -15.28 4.49
C GLN A 89 -12.98 -15.07 4.74
N LEU A 90 -12.48 -13.87 4.43
CA LEU A 90 -11.07 -13.52 4.50
C LEU A 90 -10.82 -12.52 5.63
N PRO A 91 -10.00 -12.85 6.65
CA PRO A 91 -9.51 -11.84 7.59
C PRO A 91 -8.51 -10.91 6.90
N ILE A 92 -8.94 -9.67 6.68
CA ILE A 92 -8.07 -8.57 6.24
C ILE A 92 -7.73 -7.75 7.49
N LEU A 93 -6.54 -7.96 8.05
CA LEU A 93 -6.09 -7.26 9.25
C LEU A 93 -5.70 -5.82 8.91
N MET A 94 -6.14 -4.87 9.73
CA MET A 94 -5.88 -3.44 9.57
C MET A 94 -5.02 -2.92 10.72
N TYR A 95 -3.77 -2.61 10.40
CA TYR A 95 -2.80 -1.89 11.21
C TYR A 95 -2.55 -0.50 10.62
N HIS A 96 -1.83 0.37 11.32
CA HIS A 96 -1.44 1.69 10.82
C HIS A 96 0.06 1.92 11.04
N ASP A 97 0.46 2.19 12.29
CA ASP A 97 1.82 2.57 12.63
C ASP A 97 2.47 1.54 13.58
N ILE A 98 3.81 1.54 13.66
CA ILE A 98 4.59 0.72 14.60
C ILE A 98 5.27 1.65 15.58
N GLY A 99 4.92 1.53 16.86
CA GLY A 99 5.41 2.44 17.88
C GLY A 99 4.59 2.39 19.16
N GLN A 100 4.58 3.51 19.87
CA GLN A 100 3.89 3.68 21.15
C GLN A 100 3.26 5.07 21.22
N GLY A 101 2.17 5.21 21.99
CA GLY A 101 1.63 6.51 22.38
C GLY A 101 0.19 6.78 21.97
N ASN A 102 -0.37 6.00 21.04
CA ASN A 102 -1.79 6.07 20.71
C ASN A 102 -2.33 4.71 20.19
N THR A 103 -3.64 4.63 19.96
CA THR A 103 -4.32 3.37 19.56
C THR A 103 -4.09 2.91 18.12
N LEU A 104 -3.42 3.71 17.29
CA LEU A 104 -3.03 3.35 15.92
C LEU A 104 -1.61 2.78 15.84
N MET A 105 -0.81 2.99 16.89
CA MET A 105 0.55 2.50 16.98
C MET A 105 0.58 1.13 17.65
N MET A 106 1.04 0.13 16.90
CA MET A 106 1.26 -1.23 17.40
C MET A 106 2.67 -1.35 17.98
N PRO A 107 2.83 -1.74 19.26
CA PRO A 107 4.14 -2.07 19.83
C PRO A 107 4.91 -3.08 18.98
N ALA A 108 6.19 -2.83 18.73
CA ALA A 108 7.04 -3.68 17.90
C ALA A 108 7.07 -5.15 18.35
N ASP A 109 7.22 -5.39 19.66
CA ASP A 109 7.22 -6.76 20.22
C ASP A 109 5.85 -7.44 20.10
N GLN A 110 4.77 -6.68 20.27
CA GLN A 110 3.42 -7.21 20.08
C GLN A 110 3.19 -7.58 18.62
N LEU A 111 3.59 -6.73 17.67
CA LEU A 111 3.50 -7.04 16.24
C LEU A 111 4.33 -8.27 15.89
N LYS A 112 5.57 -8.36 16.37
CA LYS A 112 6.44 -9.52 16.15
C LYS A 112 5.77 -10.81 16.61
N ASN A 113 5.17 -10.80 17.80
CA ASN A 113 4.47 -11.94 18.35
C ASN A 113 3.24 -12.31 17.50
N GLN A 114 2.43 -11.32 17.10
CA GLN A 114 1.26 -11.55 16.25
C GLN A 114 1.61 -12.20 14.91
N LEU A 115 2.63 -11.67 14.22
CA LEU A 115 3.13 -12.23 12.96
C LEU A 115 3.67 -13.65 13.15
N THR A 116 4.45 -13.88 14.22
CA THR A 116 4.99 -15.21 14.55
C THR A 116 3.85 -16.21 14.81
N TRP A 117 2.80 -15.81 15.53
CA TRP A 117 1.66 -16.68 15.82
C TRP A 117 0.84 -17.03 14.58
N LEU A 118 0.66 -16.10 13.64
CA LEU A 118 0.00 -16.39 12.36
C LEU A 118 0.76 -17.50 11.62
N LYS A 119 2.09 -17.38 11.51
CA LYS A 119 2.94 -18.42 10.89
C LYS A 119 2.86 -19.76 11.62
N GLN A 120 3.03 -19.76 12.94
CA GLN A 120 2.98 -20.98 13.76
C GLN A 120 1.60 -21.66 13.70
N ALA A 121 0.52 -20.88 13.61
CA ALA A 121 -0.83 -21.41 13.46
C ALA A 121 -1.15 -21.88 12.03
N GLY A 122 -0.22 -21.72 11.08
CA GLY A 122 -0.33 -22.20 9.70
C GLY A 122 -1.08 -21.27 8.75
N TYR A 123 -1.16 -19.96 9.04
CA TYR A 123 -1.82 -19.01 8.13
C TYR A 123 -1.01 -18.76 6.87
N TYR A 124 -1.70 -18.74 5.73
CA TYR A 124 -1.17 -18.22 4.47
C TYR A 124 -1.34 -16.71 4.43
N GLU A 125 -0.25 -15.97 4.31
CA GLU A 125 -0.30 -14.52 4.14
C GLU A 125 -0.43 -14.19 2.65
N LEU A 126 -1.57 -13.58 2.30
CA LEU A 126 -1.93 -13.28 0.93
C LEU A 126 -1.28 -11.97 0.45
N THR A 127 -0.95 -11.93 -0.84
CA THR A 127 -0.71 -10.66 -1.56
C THR A 127 -2.05 -10.04 -1.98
N PRO A 128 -2.08 -8.75 -2.40
CA PRO A 128 -3.30 -8.14 -2.93
C PRO A 128 -3.87 -8.86 -4.17
N ALA A 129 -3.01 -9.42 -5.03
CA ALA A 129 -3.46 -10.18 -6.20
C ALA A 129 -4.11 -11.51 -5.79
N GLU A 130 -3.58 -12.17 -4.78
CA GLU A 130 -4.13 -13.40 -4.25
C GLU A 130 -5.42 -13.22 -3.48
N ALA A 131 -5.52 -12.15 -2.68
CA ALA A 131 -6.77 -11.79 -2.01
C ALA A 131 -7.89 -11.56 -3.04
N TYR A 132 -7.57 -10.95 -4.19
CA TYR A 132 -8.51 -10.83 -5.31
C TYR A 132 -8.92 -12.22 -5.84
N THR A 133 -7.98 -13.14 -6.09
CA THR A 133 -8.29 -14.50 -6.52
C THR A 133 -9.14 -15.26 -5.49
N VAL A 134 -8.82 -15.14 -4.20
CA VAL A 134 -9.59 -15.76 -3.12
C VAL A 134 -11.05 -15.34 -3.18
N LEU A 135 -11.30 -14.03 -3.25
CA LEU A 135 -12.65 -13.49 -3.18
C LEU A 135 -13.41 -13.64 -4.50
N SER A 136 -12.75 -13.40 -5.64
CA SER A 136 -13.40 -13.44 -6.97
C SER A 136 -13.61 -14.85 -7.50
N GLU A 137 -12.67 -15.78 -7.23
CA GLU A 137 -12.75 -17.15 -7.72
C GLU A 137 -13.19 -18.15 -6.67
N ASN A 138 -13.38 -17.73 -5.40
CA ASN A 138 -13.71 -18.62 -4.29
C ASN A 138 -12.73 -19.80 -4.15
N LYS A 139 -11.43 -19.53 -4.32
CA LYS A 139 -10.34 -20.53 -4.27
C LYS A 139 -9.32 -20.14 -3.21
N VAL A 140 -8.82 -21.10 -2.45
CA VAL A 140 -7.83 -20.82 -1.40
C VAL A 140 -6.56 -21.67 -1.57
N PRO A 141 -5.38 -21.14 -1.23
CA PRO A 141 -4.13 -21.91 -1.22
C PRO A 141 -4.08 -22.95 -0.09
N GLN A 142 -4.77 -22.68 1.03
CA GLN A 142 -4.92 -23.57 2.18
C GLN A 142 -6.10 -23.13 3.05
N ALA A 143 -6.44 -23.92 4.07
CA ALA A 143 -7.60 -23.66 4.93
C ALA A 143 -7.49 -22.36 5.74
N LYS A 144 -6.29 -22.00 6.21
CA LYS A 144 -6.05 -20.78 6.99
C LYS A 144 -5.36 -19.74 6.12
N ILE A 145 -6.04 -18.62 5.89
CA ILE A 145 -5.54 -17.51 5.09
C ILE A 145 -5.72 -16.21 5.85
N VAL A 146 -4.85 -15.23 5.61
CA VAL A 146 -4.92 -13.89 6.19
C VAL A 146 -4.33 -12.89 5.22
N TRP A 147 -4.87 -11.69 5.18
CA TRP A 147 -4.26 -10.57 4.48
C TRP A 147 -3.90 -9.48 5.49
N ILE A 148 -2.60 -9.21 5.63
CA ILE A 148 -2.09 -8.26 6.62
C ILE A 148 -1.87 -6.91 5.94
N THR A 149 -2.62 -5.88 6.36
CA THR A 149 -2.57 -4.54 5.76
C THR A 149 -2.18 -3.47 6.78
N PHE A 150 -1.38 -2.50 6.34
CA PHE A 150 -1.01 -1.30 7.08
C PHE A 150 -1.43 -0.07 6.29
N ASP A 151 -2.11 0.88 6.93
CA ASP A 151 -2.50 2.13 6.30
C ASP A 151 -1.40 3.20 6.43
N ASP A 152 -1.53 4.25 5.63
CA ASP A 152 -0.82 5.54 5.71
C ASP A 152 0.65 5.61 5.26
N GLY A 153 1.37 4.49 5.13
CA GLY A 153 2.74 4.50 4.61
C GLY A 153 3.75 5.21 5.52
N TYR A 154 3.62 5.02 6.84
CA TYR A 154 4.52 5.61 7.82
C TYR A 154 5.97 5.12 7.67
N ARG A 155 6.94 6.00 7.96
CA ARG A 155 8.38 5.69 7.92
C ARG A 155 8.78 4.54 8.85
N SER A 156 8.03 4.34 9.94
CA SER A 156 8.19 3.21 10.87
C SER A 156 8.08 1.85 10.18
N MET A 157 7.30 1.75 9.10
CA MET A 157 7.18 0.53 8.29
C MET A 157 8.54 0.10 7.73
N TYR A 158 9.42 1.06 7.43
CA TYR A 158 10.77 0.77 6.97
C TYR A 158 11.75 0.62 8.14
N THR A 159 11.78 1.57 9.08
CA THR A 159 12.82 1.60 10.13
C THR A 159 12.65 0.48 11.15
N THR A 160 11.41 0.12 11.47
CA THR A 160 11.08 -0.91 12.46
C THR A 160 10.38 -2.10 11.82
N GLY A 161 9.41 -1.85 10.92
CA GLY A 161 8.62 -2.89 10.27
C GLY A 161 9.45 -3.82 9.40
N LEU A 162 10.25 -3.31 8.47
CA LEU A 162 11.01 -4.14 7.53
C LEU A 162 11.94 -5.16 8.23
N PRO A 163 12.74 -4.79 9.25
CA PRO A 163 13.47 -5.78 10.05
C PRO A 163 12.57 -6.86 10.68
N LEU A 164 11.40 -6.48 11.22
CA LEU A 164 10.45 -7.41 11.83
C LEU A 164 9.81 -8.36 10.81
N PHE A 165 9.38 -7.84 9.66
CA PHE A 165 8.79 -8.63 8.58
C PHE A 165 9.78 -9.68 8.08
N LYS A 166 11.05 -9.30 7.91
CA LYS A 166 12.13 -10.23 7.57
C LYS A 166 12.36 -11.29 8.64
N ALA A 167 12.44 -10.88 9.91
CA ALA A 167 12.69 -11.80 11.04
C ALA A 167 11.57 -12.83 11.23
N THR A 168 10.35 -12.48 10.82
CA THR A 168 9.16 -13.36 10.91
C THR A 168 8.81 -14.05 9.59
N ASN A 169 9.59 -13.78 8.52
CA ASN A 169 9.28 -14.17 7.14
C ASN A 169 7.83 -13.83 6.72
N SER A 170 7.33 -12.67 7.18
CA SER A 170 5.95 -12.26 6.96
C SER A 170 5.78 -11.49 5.66
N ARG A 171 4.68 -11.75 4.95
CA ARG A 171 4.19 -10.97 3.82
C ARG A 171 3.14 -9.98 4.32
N VAL A 172 3.32 -8.71 3.99
CA VAL A 172 2.37 -7.64 4.37
C VAL A 172 2.09 -6.72 3.19
N THR A 173 1.01 -5.96 3.27
CA THR A 173 0.67 -4.90 2.30
C THR A 173 0.61 -3.54 2.99
N ILE A 174 1.20 -2.52 2.37
CA ILE A 174 1.10 -1.12 2.82
C ILE A 174 0.18 -0.36 1.85
N ASN A 175 -0.90 0.23 2.36
CA ASN A 175 -1.77 1.14 1.63
C ASN A 175 -1.13 2.54 1.67
N GLU A 176 -0.45 2.91 0.59
CA GLU A 176 0.40 4.10 0.54
C GLU A 176 -0.37 5.36 0.13
N ILE A 177 -0.21 6.44 0.90
CA ILE A 177 -0.69 7.79 0.53
C ILE A 177 0.31 8.37 -0.47
N SER A 178 -0.01 8.36 -1.75
CA SER A 178 0.98 8.63 -2.80
C SER A 178 1.55 10.05 -2.75
N GLY A 179 0.78 11.04 -2.29
CA GLY A 179 1.22 12.42 -2.15
C GLY A 179 2.10 12.68 -0.92
N SER A 180 2.18 11.72 0.00
CA SER A 180 3.03 11.79 1.19
C SER A 180 4.39 11.11 1.00
N VAL A 181 4.59 10.35 -0.08
CA VAL A 181 5.86 9.68 -0.39
C VAL A 181 6.99 10.71 -0.39
N GLY A 182 8.04 10.44 0.39
CA GLY A 182 9.21 11.31 0.54
C GLY A 182 9.07 12.40 1.62
N SER A 183 7.91 12.52 2.28
CA SER A 183 7.77 13.39 3.45
C SER A 183 8.59 12.87 4.65
N ASN A 184 8.82 13.73 5.65
CA ASN A 184 9.62 13.38 6.84
C ASN A 184 9.08 12.16 7.61
N TRP A 185 7.77 11.92 7.56
CA TRP A 185 7.10 10.89 8.36
C TRP A 185 6.67 9.67 7.53
N ASN A 186 6.93 9.68 6.22
CA ASN A 186 6.49 8.64 5.30
C ASN A 186 7.67 7.96 4.59
N LEU A 187 7.35 6.88 3.88
CA LEU A 187 8.30 6.15 3.07
C LEU A 187 8.82 7.00 1.89
N THR A 188 10.09 6.83 1.54
CA THR A 188 10.61 7.34 0.25
C THR A 188 10.42 6.31 -0.85
N ALA A 189 10.54 6.71 -2.11
CA ALA A 189 10.46 5.79 -3.24
C ALA A 189 11.53 4.68 -3.16
N GLU A 190 12.74 4.99 -2.66
CA GLU A 190 13.81 4.02 -2.43
C GLU A 190 13.42 3.01 -1.34
N MET A 191 12.86 3.49 -0.22
CA MET A 191 12.36 2.62 0.85
C MET A 191 11.29 1.65 0.33
N ILE A 192 10.32 2.15 -0.44
CA ILE A 192 9.26 1.35 -1.07
C ILE A 192 9.87 0.24 -1.94
N LYS A 193 10.81 0.59 -2.83
CA LYS A 193 11.47 -0.38 -3.72
C LYS A 193 12.25 -1.44 -2.95
N THR A 194 12.96 -1.06 -1.89
CA THR A 194 13.65 -2.02 -1.01
C THR A 194 12.66 -2.95 -0.31
N MET A 195 11.53 -2.43 0.18
CA MET A 195 10.51 -3.23 0.85
C MET A 195 9.83 -4.23 -0.11
N GLN A 196 9.59 -3.84 -1.37
CA GLN A 196 9.06 -4.75 -2.40
C GLN A 196 9.94 -5.99 -2.62
N GLN A 197 11.24 -5.84 -2.49
CA GLN A 197 12.20 -6.94 -2.60
C GLN A 197 12.21 -7.86 -1.36
N ASN A 198 11.47 -7.51 -0.31
CA ASN A 198 11.49 -8.18 0.99
C ASN A 198 10.05 -8.47 1.48
N ASN A 199 9.22 -9.05 0.62
CA ASN A 199 7.87 -9.53 0.97
C ASN A 199 6.86 -8.45 1.42
N VAL A 200 7.05 -7.20 0.97
CA VAL A 200 6.07 -6.14 1.19
C VAL A 200 5.39 -5.74 -0.12
N ASP A 201 4.07 -5.85 -0.17
CA ASP A 201 3.26 -5.31 -1.25
C ASP A 201 2.83 -3.87 -0.98
N PHE A 202 2.47 -3.16 -2.05
CA PHE A 202 1.94 -1.80 -1.95
C PHE A 202 0.59 -1.70 -2.65
N ALA A 203 -0.39 -1.21 -1.91
CA ALA A 203 -1.71 -0.83 -2.37
C ALA A 203 -1.86 0.69 -2.24
N SER A 204 -3.00 1.24 -2.68
CA SER A 204 -3.20 2.69 -2.70
C SER A 204 -4.00 3.18 -1.50
N HIS A 205 -3.72 4.41 -1.06
CA HIS A 205 -4.48 5.13 -0.05
C HIS A 205 -4.78 6.57 -0.44
N THR A 206 -5.15 6.79 -1.71
CA THR A 206 -5.39 8.10 -2.35
C THR A 206 -4.14 8.97 -2.46
N VAL A 207 -4.27 10.19 -3.01
CA VAL A 207 -3.16 11.13 -3.12
C VAL A 207 -2.96 11.88 -1.82
N SER A 208 -4.04 12.40 -1.24
CA SER A 208 -4.00 13.37 -0.14
C SER A 208 -4.71 12.90 1.13
N HIS A 209 -5.16 11.65 1.19
CA HIS A 209 -5.82 11.07 2.37
C HIS A 209 -7.07 11.85 2.81
N LEU A 210 -7.87 12.29 1.83
CA LEU A 210 -9.11 13.03 2.07
C LEU A 210 -10.32 12.08 2.16
N GLU A 211 -11.31 12.46 2.98
CA GLU A 211 -12.56 11.72 3.11
C GLU A 211 -13.38 11.81 1.80
N LEU A 212 -13.29 10.77 0.95
CA LEU A 212 -13.72 10.83 -0.44
C LEU A 212 -15.21 11.18 -0.63
N ASN A 213 -16.09 10.65 0.21
CA ASN A 213 -17.53 10.86 0.08
C ASN A 213 -17.98 12.32 0.33
N LYS A 214 -17.10 13.18 0.84
CA LYS A 214 -17.33 14.61 1.04
C LYS A 214 -16.76 15.47 -0.09
N LEU A 215 -16.03 14.88 -1.03
CA LEU A 215 -15.36 15.61 -2.09
C LEU A 215 -16.25 15.72 -3.34
N PRO A 216 -16.10 16.80 -4.13
CA PRO A 216 -16.66 16.86 -5.46
C PRO A 216 -16.19 15.69 -6.33
N ASN A 217 -17.05 15.24 -7.24
CA ASN A 217 -16.80 14.08 -8.11
C ASN A 217 -15.44 14.12 -8.83
N ALA A 218 -15.10 15.26 -9.43
CA ALA A 218 -13.82 15.44 -10.12
C ALA A 218 -12.62 15.24 -9.18
N ARG A 219 -12.73 15.68 -7.91
CA ARG A 219 -11.66 15.49 -6.93
C ARG A 219 -11.55 14.02 -6.51
N GLN A 220 -12.67 13.31 -6.29
CA GLN A 220 -12.63 11.87 -6.01
C GLN A 220 -11.93 11.10 -7.14
N GLN A 221 -12.28 11.39 -8.39
CA GLN A 221 -11.67 10.74 -9.54
C GLN A 221 -10.16 11.02 -9.64
N MET A 222 -9.73 12.26 -9.39
CA MET A 222 -8.31 12.61 -9.35
C MET A 222 -7.56 11.90 -8.21
N GLU A 223 -8.13 11.88 -7.00
CA GLU A 223 -7.54 11.20 -5.84
C GLU A 223 -7.29 9.72 -6.11
N LEU A 224 -8.22 9.05 -6.80
CA LEU A 224 -8.14 7.61 -7.10
C LEU A 224 -7.24 7.33 -8.30
N THR A 225 -7.35 8.12 -9.37
CA THR A 225 -6.60 7.86 -10.62
C THR A 225 -5.12 8.20 -10.44
N ASN A 226 -4.82 9.36 -9.86
CA ASN A 226 -3.45 9.83 -9.76
C ASN A 226 -2.67 9.03 -8.74
N SER A 227 -3.28 8.60 -7.63
CA SER A 227 -2.57 7.77 -6.66
C SER A 227 -2.16 6.43 -7.23
N ARG A 228 -3.04 5.80 -8.02
CA ARG A 228 -2.73 4.57 -8.74
C ARG A 228 -1.58 4.75 -9.73
N GLN A 229 -1.60 5.83 -10.51
CA GLN A 229 -0.56 6.15 -11.49
C GLN A 229 0.80 6.44 -10.84
N THR A 230 0.82 7.29 -9.81
CA THR A 230 2.04 7.62 -9.06
C THR A 230 2.66 6.38 -8.45
N LEU A 231 1.85 5.53 -7.81
CA LEU A 231 2.36 4.28 -7.23
C LEU A 231 2.86 3.34 -8.32
N ALA A 232 2.19 3.23 -9.47
CA ALA A 232 2.68 2.44 -10.59
C ALA A 232 4.09 2.87 -11.06
N GLN A 233 4.37 4.17 -11.06
CA GLN A 233 5.69 4.71 -11.42
C GLN A 233 6.78 4.34 -10.41
N ILE A 234 6.43 4.26 -9.12
CA ILE A 234 7.36 3.91 -8.05
C ILE A 234 7.61 2.39 -8.00
N THR A 235 6.52 1.62 -8.01
CA THR A 235 6.52 0.18 -7.75
C THR A 235 6.71 -0.67 -8.99
N GLY A 236 6.60 -0.07 -10.18
CA GLY A 236 6.62 -0.75 -11.48
C GLY A 236 5.33 -1.49 -11.83
N THR A 237 4.33 -1.52 -10.94
CA THR A 237 3.03 -2.16 -11.20
C THR A 237 1.91 -1.36 -10.56
N ALA A 238 0.88 -1.05 -11.33
CA ALA A 238 -0.26 -0.31 -10.83
C ALA A 238 -1.00 -1.11 -9.74
N PRO A 239 -1.23 -0.53 -8.55
CA PRO A 239 -1.99 -1.21 -7.50
C PRO A 239 -3.36 -1.69 -7.99
N ASN A 240 -3.74 -2.90 -7.57
CA ASN A 240 -5.08 -3.44 -7.83
C ASN A 240 -6.09 -3.11 -6.71
N THR A 241 -5.61 -2.58 -5.58
CA THR A 241 -6.43 -2.34 -4.39
C THR A 241 -6.31 -0.88 -3.93
N ILE A 242 -7.43 -0.32 -3.49
CA ILE A 242 -7.52 0.96 -2.77
C ILE A 242 -8.05 0.71 -1.35
N ALA A 243 -7.43 1.30 -0.33
CA ALA A 243 -8.07 1.49 0.97
C ALA A 243 -8.63 2.91 1.03
N TYR A 244 -9.88 3.07 1.45
CA TYR A 244 -10.49 4.40 1.53
C TYR A 244 -10.08 5.11 2.82
N PRO A 245 -9.58 6.37 2.76
CA PRO A 245 -9.26 7.16 3.94
C PRO A 245 -10.44 7.17 4.91
N VAL A 246 -10.15 6.91 6.19
CA VAL A 246 -11.12 6.75 7.29
C VAL A 246 -12.28 5.78 7.01
N GLY A 247 -12.16 4.93 5.98
CA GLY A 247 -13.14 3.95 5.53
C GLY A 247 -14.41 4.53 4.91
N ARG A 248 -14.42 5.81 4.54
CA ARG A 248 -15.62 6.50 4.03
C ARG A 248 -15.62 6.55 2.50
N TYR A 249 -16.77 6.19 1.94
CA TYR A 249 -17.04 6.15 0.50
C TYR A 249 -18.53 6.39 0.26
N ASN A 250 -18.89 6.69 -0.98
CA ASN A 250 -20.27 6.67 -1.48
C ASN A 250 -20.33 5.90 -2.80
N VAL A 251 -21.52 5.78 -3.39
CA VAL A 251 -21.72 5.02 -4.63
C VAL A 251 -20.81 5.51 -5.77
N VAL A 252 -20.63 6.83 -5.91
CA VAL A 252 -19.76 7.40 -6.95
C VAL A 252 -18.29 7.12 -6.66
N THR A 253 -17.86 7.10 -5.40
CA THR A 253 -16.50 6.68 -5.02
C THR A 253 -16.19 5.27 -5.52
N LEU A 254 -17.12 4.32 -5.35
CA LEU A 254 -16.93 2.93 -5.79
C LEU A 254 -16.85 2.84 -7.33
N GLN A 255 -17.68 3.59 -8.04
CA GLN A 255 -17.65 3.67 -9.50
C GLN A 255 -16.31 4.24 -10.00
N TYR A 256 -15.83 5.32 -9.39
CA TYR A 256 -14.53 5.91 -9.74
C TYR A 256 -13.35 5.01 -9.39
N ALA A 257 -13.42 4.24 -8.30
CA ALA A 257 -12.38 3.27 -7.97
C ALA A 257 -12.29 2.18 -9.06
N LYS A 258 -13.44 1.63 -9.48
CA LYS A 258 -13.50 0.68 -10.60
C LYS A 258 -12.99 1.31 -11.90
N ALA A 259 -13.41 2.53 -12.23
CA ALA A 259 -13.00 3.23 -13.45
C ALA A 259 -11.49 3.56 -13.48
N ALA A 260 -10.88 3.83 -12.32
CA ALA A 260 -9.43 4.04 -12.19
C ALA A 260 -8.62 2.73 -12.40
N GLY A 261 -9.28 1.58 -12.43
CA GLY A 261 -8.66 0.27 -12.65
C GLY A 261 -8.27 -0.48 -11.38
N TYR A 262 -8.79 -0.07 -10.21
CA TYR A 262 -8.76 -0.94 -9.03
C TYR A 262 -9.71 -2.14 -9.24
N GLN A 263 -9.39 -3.25 -8.60
CA GLN A 263 -10.20 -4.47 -8.55
C GLN A 263 -10.85 -4.67 -7.19
N MET A 264 -10.25 -4.09 -6.13
CA MET A 264 -10.74 -4.18 -4.76
C MET A 264 -10.69 -2.85 -4.02
N GLY A 265 -11.61 -2.68 -3.07
CA GLY A 265 -11.73 -1.52 -2.17
C GLY A 265 -11.87 -1.97 -0.72
N LEU A 266 -11.03 -1.43 0.17
CA LEU A 266 -11.00 -1.77 1.60
C LEU A 266 -11.60 -0.66 2.45
N THR A 267 -12.42 -1.03 3.44
CA THR A 267 -13.12 -0.11 4.34
C THR A 267 -12.62 -0.24 5.78
N THR A 268 -13.19 0.52 6.70
CA THR A 268 -12.99 0.33 8.16
C THR A 268 -14.18 -0.38 8.82
N THR A 269 -15.14 -0.87 8.02
CA THR A 269 -16.28 -1.64 8.53
C THR A 269 -15.76 -2.92 9.18
N PRO A 270 -16.06 -3.19 10.47
CA PRO A 270 -15.58 -4.38 11.15
C PRO A 270 -16.10 -5.68 10.51
N GLY A 271 -15.23 -6.68 10.45
CA GLY A 271 -15.59 -8.05 10.09
C GLY A 271 -14.68 -8.68 9.04
N LEU A 272 -14.94 -9.96 8.76
CA LEU A 272 -14.26 -10.68 7.70
C LEU A 272 -14.75 -10.21 6.33
N ALA A 273 -13.83 -10.12 5.37
CA ALA A 273 -14.13 -9.74 4.00
C ALA A 273 -14.82 -10.90 3.27
N ALA A 274 -15.85 -10.60 2.49
CA ALA A 274 -16.55 -11.58 1.67
C ALA A 274 -16.99 -10.94 0.35
N ALA A 275 -17.00 -11.72 -0.73
CA ALA A 275 -17.39 -11.22 -2.06
C ALA A 275 -18.83 -10.66 -2.10
N SER A 276 -19.72 -11.13 -1.22
CA SER A 276 -21.10 -10.64 -1.07
C SER A 276 -21.20 -9.18 -0.62
N GLN A 277 -20.15 -8.63 0.00
CA GLN A 277 -20.05 -7.19 0.34
C GLN A 277 -19.85 -6.32 -0.91
N GLY A 278 -19.51 -6.94 -2.05
CA GLY A 278 -19.01 -6.28 -3.23
C GLY A 278 -17.50 -6.05 -3.13
N MET A 279 -16.80 -6.23 -4.26
CA MET A 279 -15.34 -6.18 -4.29
C MET A 279 -14.75 -4.80 -3.89
N TYR A 280 -15.54 -3.74 -3.93
CA TYR A 280 -15.11 -2.37 -3.61
C TYR A 280 -15.53 -1.89 -2.23
N ALA A 281 -16.05 -2.76 -1.36
CA ALA A 281 -16.50 -2.36 -0.02
C ALA A 281 -16.13 -3.41 1.05
N LEU A 282 -14.97 -4.05 0.89
CA LEU A 282 -14.54 -5.16 1.74
C LEU A 282 -14.32 -4.70 3.18
N HIS A 283 -14.80 -5.51 4.13
CA HIS A 283 -14.62 -5.29 5.55
C HIS A 283 -13.18 -5.58 5.98
N ARG A 284 -12.77 -5.02 7.12
CA ARG A 284 -11.46 -5.28 7.72
C ARG A 284 -11.57 -5.53 9.23
N VAL A 285 -10.60 -6.26 9.75
CA VAL A 285 -10.44 -6.54 11.17
C VAL A 285 -9.44 -5.55 11.75
N ARG A 286 -9.92 -4.57 12.53
CA ARG A 286 -9.04 -3.61 13.21
C ARG A 286 -8.26 -4.32 14.31
N VAL A 287 -6.93 -4.21 14.26
CA VAL A 287 -6.06 -4.74 15.32
C VAL A 287 -5.64 -3.59 16.23
N ASN A 288 -6.04 -3.66 17.51
CA ASN A 288 -5.69 -2.66 18.51
C ASN A 288 -4.52 -3.16 19.38
N PRO A 289 -3.64 -2.26 19.86
CA PRO A 289 -2.59 -2.65 20.81
C PRO A 289 -3.19 -3.13 22.13
N GLY A 290 -2.42 -3.91 22.89
CA GLY A 290 -2.81 -4.41 24.22
C GLY A 290 -3.68 -5.68 24.23
N GLN A 291 -3.97 -6.26 23.07
CA GLN A 291 -4.69 -7.54 22.96
C GLN A 291 -3.81 -8.72 23.40
N THR A 292 -4.41 -9.68 24.09
CA THR A 292 -3.78 -10.97 24.37
C THR A 292 -3.64 -11.80 23.09
N GLN A 293 -2.79 -12.83 23.11
CA GLN A 293 -2.68 -13.78 22.00
C GLN A 293 -4.04 -14.41 21.64
N ALA A 294 -4.78 -14.89 22.65
CA ALA A 294 -6.08 -15.50 22.44
C ALA A 294 -7.08 -14.50 21.83
N GLY A 295 -7.08 -13.26 22.31
CA GLY A 295 -7.92 -12.20 21.74
C GLY A 295 -7.58 -11.88 20.29
N PHE A 296 -6.28 -11.81 19.96
CA PHE A 296 -5.83 -11.60 18.59
C PHE A 296 -6.25 -12.74 17.66
N LEU A 297 -6.07 -14.00 18.06
CA LEU A 297 -6.48 -15.15 17.25
C LEU A 297 -8.01 -15.23 17.09
N ASN A 298 -8.77 -14.87 18.13
CA ASN A 298 -10.23 -14.77 18.04
C ASN A 298 -10.65 -13.75 16.97
N LEU A 299 -10.01 -12.59 16.96
CA LEU A 299 -10.25 -11.54 15.97
C LEU A 299 -9.94 -12.00 14.55
N VAL A 300 -8.84 -12.73 14.35
CA VAL A 300 -8.47 -13.27 13.04
C VAL A 300 -9.52 -14.29 12.57
N GLN A 301 -10.07 -15.10 13.47
CA GLN A 301 -11.02 -16.17 13.13
C GLN A 301 -12.46 -15.68 12.93
N HIS A 302 -12.89 -14.65 13.67
CA HIS A 302 -14.29 -14.25 13.74
C HIS A 302 -14.53 -12.80 13.29
N GLY A 303 -13.47 -11.99 13.21
CA GLY A 303 -13.53 -10.59 12.79
C GLY A 303 -13.90 -9.58 13.89
N TYR A 304 -14.15 -10.02 15.13
CA TYR A 304 -14.48 -9.20 16.30
C TYR A 304 -14.12 -9.89 17.63
#